data_AF-A0A3D2XW64-F1
#
_entry.id   AF-A0A3D2XW64-F1
#
_cell.length_a   1.000
_cell.length_b   1.000
_cell.length_c   1.000
_cell.angle_alpha   90.00
_cell.angle_beta   90.00
_cell.angle_gamma   90.00
#
_symmetry.space_group_name_H-M   'P 1'
#
loop_
_entity.id
_entity.type
_entity.pdbx_description
1 polymer ?
#
loop_
_entity_poly.entity_id
_entity_poly.type
_entity_poly.pdbx_seq_one_letter_code
_entity_poly.pdbx_strand_id
1 'polypeptide(L)'
;MRQVLSISLLAASLAFSPFSTAQSVDDFDEISARMDAEFENQTKRIDDIYQAVDEAIDRAFRGLTKRIEVKWPDGALPERHRWVTYNKTMSSRAIADFESGELIIETLVEPGENLQERVAELMEMSSSIATATPAELDEQDVLLQQVTKEVAEVTEEPEEITSSTDSSLSAVLPDT
;
A
#
# COMPACT_ATOMS: atom_id res chain seq x y z
N MET A 1 72.39 58.35 20.62
CA MET A 1 73.00 57.03 20.40
C MET A 1 71.92 56.08 19.90
N ARG A 2 72.19 55.34 18.80
CA ARG A 2 71.36 54.26 18.24
C ARG A 2 71.76 52.94 18.92
N GLN A 3 70.80 52.04 19.15
CA GLN A 3 70.81 50.58 18.84
C GLN A 3 69.55 49.93 19.46
N VAL A 4 68.49 49.58 18.69
CA VAL A 4 68.13 48.31 18.01
C VAL A 4 68.22 46.97 18.79
N LEU A 5 67.07 46.27 18.76
CA LEU A 5 66.80 44.82 18.61
C LEU A 5 66.90 43.86 19.82
N SER A 6 65.76 43.20 20.13
CA SER A 6 65.54 41.72 20.07
C SER A 6 64.43 41.30 21.08
N ILE A 7 63.27 40.81 20.64
CA ILE A 7 62.87 39.42 20.30
C ILE A 7 62.47 38.55 21.52
N SER A 8 61.16 38.25 21.53
CA SER A 8 60.48 36.98 21.88
C SER A 8 60.20 36.51 23.32
N LEU A 9 58.94 36.03 23.40
CA LEU A 9 58.44 34.76 23.97
C LEU A 9 57.71 34.80 25.32
N LEU A 10 56.38 34.80 25.21
CA LEU A 10 55.45 33.75 25.69
C LEU A 10 55.50 33.33 27.19
N ALA A 11 54.43 33.66 27.92
CA ALA A 11 53.87 32.77 28.94
C ALA A 11 52.34 32.81 28.83
N ALA A 12 51.78 31.67 28.45
CA ALA A 12 50.38 31.43 28.14
C ALA A 12 49.46 31.74 29.32
N SER A 13 48.53 32.68 29.13
CA SER A 13 47.28 32.69 29.90
C SER A 13 46.42 31.55 29.34
N LEU A 14 46.46 30.39 30.02
CA LEU A 14 45.39 29.40 29.95
C LEU A 14 44.11 30.08 30.43
N ALA A 15 43.38 30.69 29.49
CA ALA A 15 41.96 30.90 29.67
C ALA A 15 41.34 29.51 29.69
N PHE A 16 41.16 29.02 30.91
CA PHE A 16 40.32 27.89 31.22
C PHE A 16 38.92 28.29 30.74
N SER A 17 38.54 27.93 29.51
CA SER A 17 37.15 28.04 29.05
C SER A 17 36.33 27.14 29.94
N PRO A 18 35.48 27.67 30.83
CA PRO A 18 34.64 26.82 31.64
C PRO A 18 33.39 26.47 30.82
N PHE A 19 32.93 25.24 31.03
CA PHE A 19 31.65 24.71 30.58
C PHE A 19 31.54 24.37 29.08
N SER A 20 31.99 23.15 28.76
CA SER A 20 31.06 22.24 28.10
C SER A 20 29.79 22.18 28.96
N THR A 21 28.71 22.80 28.52
CA THR A 21 27.37 22.51 29.04
C THR A 21 27.12 21.03 28.79
N ALA A 22 27.32 20.20 29.82
CA ALA A 22 26.77 18.86 29.82
C ALA A 22 25.26 19.03 29.69
N GLN A 23 24.68 18.61 28.56
CA GLN A 23 23.24 18.48 28.44
C GLN A 23 22.75 17.66 29.64
N SER A 24 21.75 18.19 30.32
CA SER A 24 21.30 17.66 31.60
C SER A 24 20.56 16.34 31.37
N VAL A 25 20.51 15.48 32.39
CA VAL A 25 19.74 14.21 32.30
C VAL A 25 18.26 14.49 31.97
N ASP A 26 17.72 15.63 32.40
CA ASP A 26 16.35 16.07 32.09
C ASP A 26 16.13 16.28 30.58
N ASP A 27 17.14 16.71 29.83
CA ASP A 27 17.06 16.87 28.36
C ASP A 27 16.94 15.52 27.65
N PHE A 28 17.54 14.46 28.21
CA PHE A 28 17.45 13.10 27.67
C PHE A 28 16.08 12.46 27.98
N ASP A 29 15.54 12.71 29.16
CA ASP A 29 14.20 12.22 29.54
C ASP A 29 13.10 12.85 28.66
N GLU A 30 13.22 14.14 28.32
CA GLU A 30 12.31 14.81 27.37
C GLU A 30 12.41 14.22 25.96
N ILE A 31 13.63 13.97 25.47
CA ILE A 31 13.86 13.33 24.17
C ILE A 31 13.27 11.92 24.14
N SER A 32 13.50 11.13 25.19
CA SER A 32 12.94 9.76 25.30
C SER A 32 11.41 9.79 25.27
N ALA A 33 10.79 10.67 26.07
CA ALA A 33 9.33 10.79 26.10
C ALA A 33 8.75 11.20 24.73
N ARG A 34 9.45 12.08 24.00
CA ARG A 34 9.07 12.46 22.64
C ARG A 34 9.17 11.27 21.67
N MET A 35 10.28 10.53 21.72
CA MET A 35 10.47 9.35 20.87
C MET A 35 9.39 8.30 21.14
N ASP A 36 9.08 8.02 22.40
CA ASP A 36 8.03 7.07 22.78
C ASP A 36 6.66 7.51 22.23
N ALA A 37 6.32 8.80 22.34
CA ALA A 37 5.08 9.33 21.79
C ALA A 37 5.02 9.23 20.25
N GLU A 38 6.13 9.48 19.56
CA GLU A 38 6.24 9.31 18.10
C GLU A 38 6.11 7.84 17.68
N PHE A 39 6.67 6.91 18.45
CA PHE A 39 6.51 5.47 18.21
C PHE A 39 5.07 5.02 18.44
N GLU A 40 4.44 5.40 19.56
CA GLU A 40 3.03 5.08 19.83
C GLU A 40 2.10 5.62 18.74
N ASN A 41 2.35 6.85 18.28
CA ASN A 41 1.58 7.44 17.18
C ASN A 41 1.75 6.65 15.88
N GLN A 42 2.98 6.25 15.54
CA GLN A 42 3.25 5.44 14.34
C GLN A 42 2.63 4.05 14.43
N THR A 43 2.73 3.37 15.57
CA THR A 43 2.07 2.07 15.79
C THR A 43 0.57 2.19 15.58
N LYS A 44 -0.07 3.20 16.20
CA LYS A 44 -1.49 3.43 16.03
C LYS A 44 -1.86 3.71 14.56
N ARG A 45 -1.08 4.54 13.87
CA ARG A 45 -1.31 4.83 12.45
C ARG A 45 -1.23 3.57 11.60
N ILE A 46 -0.25 2.70 11.86
CA ILE A 46 -0.08 1.43 11.15
C ILE A 46 -1.29 0.52 11.40
N ASP A 47 -1.72 0.39 12.66
CA ASP A 47 -2.90 -0.42 13.02
C ASP A 47 -4.17 0.11 12.34
N ASP A 48 -4.38 1.43 12.34
CA ASP A 48 -5.51 2.09 11.68
C ASP A 48 -5.50 1.82 10.15
N ILE A 49 -4.33 1.81 9.51
CA ILE A 49 -4.20 1.48 8.07
C ILE A 49 -4.55 0.02 7.81
N TYR A 50 -4.03 -0.93 8.59
CA TYR A 50 -4.37 -2.35 8.40
C TYR A 50 -5.87 -2.60 8.59
N GLN A 51 -6.47 -1.99 9.60
CA GLN A 51 -7.92 -2.06 9.79
C GLN A 51 -8.68 -1.48 8.58
N ALA A 52 -8.27 -0.32 8.07
CA ALA A 52 -8.92 0.31 6.93
C ALA A 52 -8.80 -0.55 5.65
N VAL A 53 -7.66 -1.20 5.44
CA VAL A 53 -7.43 -2.14 4.33
C VAL A 53 -8.32 -3.37 4.46
N ASP A 54 -8.41 -3.97 5.64
CA ASP A 54 -9.31 -5.11 5.90
C ASP A 54 -10.76 -4.73 5.59
N GLU A 55 -11.22 -3.58 6.08
CA GLU A 55 -12.57 -3.06 5.80
C GLU A 55 -12.80 -2.78 4.31
N ALA A 56 -11.77 -2.31 3.58
CA ALA A 56 -11.82 -2.06 2.15
C ALA A 56 -11.96 -3.35 1.33
N ILE A 57 -11.19 -4.39 1.66
CA ILE A 57 -11.32 -5.71 1.06
C ILE A 57 -12.74 -6.25 1.30
N ASP A 58 -13.24 -6.11 2.53
CA ASP A 58 -14.60 -6.48 2.91
C ASP A 58 -15.69 -5.75 2.10
N ARG A 59 -15.50 -4.44 1.88
CA ARG A 59 -16.37 -3.64 1.00
C ARG A 59 -16.29 -4.12 -0.44
N ALA A 60 -15.10 -4.47 -0.94
CA ALA A 60 -14.91 -4.99 -2.29
C ALA A 60 -15.71 -6.27 -2.51
N PHE A 61 -15.59 -7.24 -1.59
CA PHE A 61 -16.34 -8.49 -1.65
C PHE A 61 -17.86 -8.25 -1.61
N ARG A 62 -18.35 -7.46 -0.65
CA ARG A 62 -19.79 -7.15 -0.55
C ARG A 62 -20.31 -6.42 -1.78
N GLY A 63 -19.54 -5.46 -2.30
CA GLY A 63 -19.89 -4.68 -3.49
C GLY A 63 -19.95 -5.56 -4.73
N LEU A 64 -18.94 -6.42 -4.95
CA LEU A 64 -18.92 -7.36 -6.06
C LEU A 64 -20.08 -8.37 -5.96
N THR A 65 -20.30 -8.95 -4.79
CA THR A 65 -21.42 -9.89 -4.54
C THR A 65 -22.75 -9.30 -4.95
N LYS A 66 -23.05 -8.08 -4.48
CA LYS A 66 -24.29 -7.37 -4.85
C LYS A 66 -24.42 -7.14 -6.35
N ARG A 67 -23.32 -6.83 -7.06
CA ARG A 67 -23.35 -6.64 -8.52
C ARG A 67 -23.63 -7.94 -9.25
N ILE A 68 -23.03 -9.05 -8.81
CA ILE A 68 -23.22 -10.38 -9.40
C ILE A 68 -24.68 -10.81 -9.23
N GLU A 69 -25.23 -10.69 -8.02
CA GLU A 69 -26.59 -11.11 -7.66
C GLU A 69 -27.69 -10.44 -8.50
N VAL A 70 -27.42 -9.30 -9.13
CA VAL A 70 -28.38 -8.64 -10.05
C VAL A 70 -28.74 -9.54 -11.23
N LYS A 71 -27.77 -10.32 -11.73
CA LYS A 71 -27.94 -11.18 -12.91
C LYS A 71 -27.82 -12.67 -12.60
N TRP A 72 -27.04 -13.02 -11.57
CA TRP A 72 -26.74 -14.39 -11.18
C TRP A 72 -27.17 -14.62 -9.73
N PRO A 73 -28.40 -15.11 -9.48
CA PRO A 73 -28.86 -15.46 -8.13
C PRO A 73 -28.01 -16.54 -7.45
N ASP A 74 -27.38 -17.40 -8.26
CA ASP A 74 -26.40 -18.42 -7.89
C ASP A 74 -24.95 -17.91 -8.08
N GLY A 75 -24.74 -16.62 -7.85
CA GLY A 75 -23.46 -15.95 -8.09
C GLY A 75 -22.25 -16.72 -7.59
N ALA A 76 -21.19 -16.74 -8.39
CA ALA A 76 -19.92 -17.36 -8.03
C ALA A 76 -18.92 -16.27 -7.61
N LEU A 77 -18.26 -16.47 -6.46
CA LEU A 77 -17.15 -15.64 -6.00
C LEU A 77 -15.84 -16.44 -6.12
N PRO A 78 -14.71 -15.75 -6.32
CA PRO A 78 -13.40 -16.38 -6.25
C PRO A 78 -13.14 -17.01 -4.88
N GLU A 79 -12.41 -18.12 -4.89
CA GLU A 79 -11.95 -18.84 -3.70
C GLU A 79 -10.49 -19.27 -3.90
N ARG A 80 -9.88 -19.85 -2.87
CA ARG A 80 -8.47 -20.24 -2.90
C ARG A 80 -8.07 -21.09 -4.13
N HIS A 81 -8.95 -21.99 -4.56
CA HIS A 81 -8.73 -22.88 -5.71
C HIS A 81 -9.60 -22.53 -6.92
N ARG A 82 -10.37 -21.42 -6.86
CA ARG A 82 -11.29 -21.03 -7.93
C ARG A 82 -11.06 -19.59 -8.33
N TRP A 83 -10.63 -19.40 -9.56
CA TRP A 83 -10.63 -18.09 -10.18
C TRP A 83 -11.97 -17.86 -10.86
N VAL A 84 -12.59 -16.71 -10.60
CA VAL A 84 -13.88 -16.34 -11.19
C VAL A 84 -13.79 -14.95 -11.77
N THR A 85 -14.16 -14.83 -13.04
CA THR A 85 -14.31 -13.53 -13.70
C THR A 85 -15.69 -13.41 -14.33
N TYR A 86 -16.10 -12.17 -14.55
CA TYR A 86 -17.31 -11.79 -15.27
C TYR A 86 -16.95 -10.80 -16.36
N ASN A 87 -17.67 -10.85 -17.47
CA ASN A 87 -17.58 -9.81 -18.47
C ASN A 87 -18.16 -8.48 -17.95
N LYS A 88 -17.90 -7.38 -18.67
CA LYS A 88 -18.31 -6.03 -18.24
C LYS A 88 -19.82 -5.88 -17.98
N THR A 89 -20.64 -6.62 -18.70
CA THR A 89 -22.10 -6.60 -18.59
C THR A 89 -22.65 -7.56 -17.54
N MET A 90 -21.79 -8.34 -16.86
CA MET A 90 -22.15 -9.42 -15.94
C MET A 90 -23.08 -10.48 -16.57
N SER A 91 -23.16 -10.56 -17.91
CA SER A 91 -23.98 -11.56 -18.62
C SER A 91 -23.24 -12.88 -18.78
N SER A 92 -21.91 -12.85 -18.79
CA SER A 92 -21.07 -14.02 -18.95
C SER A 92 -20.08 -14.13 -17.80
N ARG A 93 -19.83 -15.36 -17.36
CA ARG A 93 -18.86 -15.69 -16.30
C ARG A 93 -17.95 -16.82 -16.74
N ALA A 94 -16.72 -16.80 -16.26
CA ALA A 94 -15.80 -17.92 -16.37
C ALA A 94 -15.32 -18.32 -14.97
N ILE A 95 -15.29 -19.62 -14.73
CA ILE A 95 -14.90 -20.24 -13.47
C ILE A 95 -13.82 -21.27 -13.80
N ALA A 96 -12.58 -20.98 -13.39
CA ALA A 96 -11.49 -21.94 -13.45
C ALA A 96 -11.32 -22.57 -12.08
N ASP A 97 -11.61 -23.87 -11.97
CA ASP A 97 -11.35 -24.65 -10.76
C ASP A 97 -10.02 -25.40 -10.91
N PHE A 98 -9.02 -25.00 -10.14
CA PHE A 98 -7.68 -25.57 -10.19
C PHE A 98 -7.59 -26.93 -9.50
N GLU A 99 -8.58 -27.31 -8.69
CA GLU A 99 -8.63 -28.63 -8.06
C GLU A 99 -9.15 -29.69 -9.02
N SER A 100 -10.21 -29.40 -9.78
CA SER A 100 -10.73 -30.31 -10.82
C SER A 100 -10.00 -30.16 -12.17
N GLY A 101 -9.32 -29.04 -12.39
CA GLY A 101 -8.67 -28.72 -13.68
C GLY A 101 -9.66 -28.31 -14.77
N GLU A 102 -10.83 -27.80 -14.38
CA GLU A 102 -11.93 -27.46 -15.29
C GLU A 102 -12.07 -25.94 -15.46
N LEU A 103 -12.34 -25.52 -16.69
CA LEU A 103 -12.77 -24.16 -17.02
C LEU A 103 -14.21 -24.21 -17.53
N ILE A 104 -15.12 -23.63 -16.75
CA ILE A 104 -16.54 -23.52 -17.08
C ILE A 104 -16.82 -22.08 -17.49
N ILE A 105 -17.41 -21.89 -18.67
CA ILE A 105 -17.79 -20.57 -19.18
C ILE A 105 -19.27 -20.60 -19.49
N GLU A 106 -20.01 -19.65 -18.91
CA GLU A 106 -21.47 -19.58 -18.99
C GLU A 106 -21.90 -18.18 -19.40
N THR A 107 -23.03 -18.10 -20.10
CA THR A 107 -23.67 -16.84 -20.46
C THR A 107 -25.17 -16.95 -20.24
N LEU A 108 -25.77 -15.87 -19.75
CA LEU A 108 -27.23 -15.78 -19.62
C LEU A 108 -27.84 -15.62 -21.00
N VAL A 109 -28.95 -16.34 -21.22
CA VAL A 109 -29.71 -16.29 -22.46
C VAL A 109 -31.16 -15.97 -22.13
N GLU A 110 -31.64 -14.83 -22.59
CA GLU A 110 -33.05 -14.44 -22.43
C GLU A 110 -33.93 -15.02 -23.56
N PRO A 111 -35.22 -15.26 -23.29
CA PRO A 111 -36.15 -15.72 -24.32
C PRO A 111 -36.20 -14.77 -25.52
N GLY A 112 -35.94 -15.30 -26.72
CA GLY A 112 -35.98 -14.52 -27.97
C GLY A 112 -34.63 -13.91 -28.38
N GLU A 113 -33.58 -14.08 -27.58
CA GLU A 113 -32.23 -13.67 -27.98
C GLU A 113 -31.62 -14.53 -29.08
N ASN A 114 -30.65 -13.96 -29.78
CA ASN A 114 -29.90 -14.65 -30.82
C ASN A 114 -28.86 -15.60 -30.20
N LEU A 115 -29.13 -16.91 -30.27
CA LEU A 115 -28.22 -17.93 -29.74
C LEU A 115 -26.85 -17.94 -30.43
N GLN A 116 -26.76 -17.59 -31.72
CA GLN A 116 -25.44 -17.53 -32.39
C GLN A 116 -24.57 -16.42 -31.80
N GLU A 117 -25.16 -15.28 -31.43
CA GLU A 117 -24.43 -14.17 -30.81
C GLU A 117 -23.92 -14.56 -29.42
N ARG A 118 -24.77 -15.24 -28.62
CA ARG A 118 -24.38 -15.76 -27.29
C ARG A 118 -23.28 -16.82 -27.37
N VAL A 119 -23.32 -17.68 -28.38
CA VAL A 119 -22.23 -18.65 -28.62
C VAL A 119 -20.94 -17.93 -29.03
N ALA A 120 -21.01 -16.89 -29.85
CA ALA A 120 -19.83 -16.09 -30.22
C ALA A 120 -19.21 -15.41 -28.98
N GLU A 121 -20.03 -14.87 -28.07
CA GLU A 121 -19.58 -14.29 -26.80
C GLU A 121 -18.84 -15.30 -25.92
N LEU A 122 -19.37 -16.53 -25.80
CA LEU A 122 -18.69 -17.62 -25.07
C LEU A 122 -17.34 -17.99 -25.71
N MET A 123 -17.28 -18.07 -27.04
CA MET A 123 -16.05 -18.40 -27.76
C MET A 123 -15.01 -17.28 -27.64
N GLU A 124 -15.43 -16.02 -27.68
CA GLU A 124 -14.56 -14.87 -27.48
C GLU A 124 -13.98 -14.87 -26.07
N MET A 125 -14.82 -15.06 -25.05
CA MET A 125 -14.37 -15.13 -23.66
C MET A 125 -13.41 -16.30 -23.45
N SER A 126 -13.74 -17.49 -23.98
CA SER A 126 -12.86 -18.66 -23.94
C SER A 126 -11.50 -18.38 -24.59
N SER A 127 -11.50 -17.76 -25.77
CA SER A 127 -10.26 -17.43 -26.48
C SER A 127 -9.45 -16.41 -25.68
N SER A 128 -10.10 -15.37 -25.16
CA SER A 128 -9.43 -14.31 -24.39
C SER A 128 -8.71 -14.87 -23.16
N ILE A 129 -9.32 -15.83 -22.46
CA ILE A 129 -8.70 -16.49 -21.30
C ILE A 129 -7.57 -17.41 -21.74
N ALA A 130 -7.78 -18.21 -22.79
CA ALA A 130 -6.81 -19.21 -23.23
C ALA A 130 -5.52 -18.61 -23.81
N THR A 131 -5.59 -17.40 -24.38
CA THR A 131 -4.43 -16.73 -24.98
C THR A 131 -3.85 -15.59 -24.15
N ALA A 132 -4.49 -15.23 -23.05
CA ALA A 132 -4.05 -14.14 -22.20
C ALA A 132 -2.73 -14.46 -21.50
N THR A 133 -1.91 -13.42 -21.36
CA THR A 133 -0.80 -13.36 -20.41
C THR A 133 -1.32 -13.21 -18.99
N PRO A 134 -0.50 -13.49 -17.95
CA PRO A 134 -0.90 -13.27 -16.57
C PRO A 134 -1.40 -11.84 -16.28
N ALA A 135 -0.75 -10.81 -16.84
CA ALA A 135 -1.17 -9.42 -16.66
C ALA A 135 -2.55 -9.14 -17.28
N GLU A 136 -2.84 -9.72 -18.45
CA GLU A 136 -4.16 -9.61 -19.08
C GLU A 136 -5.25 -10.38 -18.32
N LEU A 137 -4.89 -11.45 -17.59
CA LEU A 137 -5.82 -12.15 -16.70
C LEU A 137 -6.10 -11.34 -15.43
N ASP A 138 -5.09 -10.66 -14.87
CA ASP A 138 -5.27 -9.73 -13.75
C ASP A 138 -6.20 -8.58 -14.14
N GLU A 139 -6.07 -8.05 -15.35
CA GLU A 139 -7.00 -7.06 -15.90
C GLU A 139 -8.42 -7.58 -16.08
N GLN A 140 -8.61 -8.90 -16.22
CA GLN A 140 -9.93 -9.53 -16.29
C GLN A 140 -10.47 -9.92 -14.91
N ASP A 141 -9.65 -9.93 -13.86
CA ASP A 141 -10.09 -10.34 -12.52
C ASP A 141 -10.93 -9.25 -11.84
N VAL A 142 -12.25 -9.45 -11.84
CA VAL A 142 -13.20 -8.46 -11.30
C VAL A 142 -13.10 -8.27 -9.79
N LEU A 143 -12.58 -9.26 -9.05
CA LEU A 143 -12.34 -9.14 -7.62
C LEU A 143 -11.08 -8.33 -7.39
N LEU A 144 -9.98 -8.64 -8.07
CA LEU A 144 -8.73 -7.89 -8.00
C LEU A 144 -8.96 -6.42 -8.35
N GLN A 145 -9.71 -6.14 -9.42
CA GLN A 145 -10.10 -4.77 -9.78
C GLN A 145 -10.86 -4.06 -8.64
N GLN A 146 -11.84 -4.74 -8.03
CA GLN A 146 -12.65 -4.14 -6.98
C GLN A 146 -11.84 -3.94 -5.69
N VAL A 147 -10.99 -4.90 -5.31
CA VAL A 147 -10.09 -4.80 -4.17
C VAL A 147 -9.11 -3.65 -4.38
N THR A 148 -8.48 -3.57 -5.54
CA THR A 148 -7.52 -2.51 -5.89
C THR A 148 -8.18 -1.13 -5.78
N LYS A 149 -9.41 -1.00 -6.28
CA LYS A 149 -10.19 0.24 -6.17
C LYS A 149 -10.45 0.62 -4.71
N GLU A 150 -11.05 -0.28 -3.92
CA GLU A 150 -11.45 0.03 -2.55
C GLU A 150 -10.25 0.25 -1.62
N VAL A 151 -9.15 -0.47 -1.84
CA VAL A 151 -7.90 -0.30 -1.08
C VAL A 151 -7.24 1.03 -1.42
N ALA A 152 -7.20 1.42 -2.70
CA ALA A 152 -6.65 2.72 -3.11
C ALA A 152 -7.41 3.91 -2.49
N GLU A 153 -8.68 3.75 -2.11
CA GLU A 153 -9.45 4.80 -1.41
C GLU A 153 -9.04 4.98 0.07
N VAL A 154 -8.42 3.96 0.69
CA VAL A 154 -8.02 4.00 2.11
C VAL A 154 -6.51 4.10 2.31
N THR A 155 -5.74 3.76 1.29
CA THR A 155 -4.31 4.00 1.25
C THR A 155 -4.06 5.28 0.43
N GLU A 156 -3.97 6.43 1.09
CA GLU A 156 -3.37 7.60 0.43
C GLU A 156 -1.94 7.25 -0.04
N GLU A 157 -1.44 7.90 -1.11
CA GLU A 157 -0.01 7.78 -1.44
C GLU A 157 0.79 8.04 -0.18
N PRO A 158 1.83 7.23 0.12
CA PRO A 158 2.63 7.46 1.29
C PRO A 158 3.12 8.90 1.20
N GLU A 159 2.63 9.79 2.09
CA GLU A 159 3.33 11.03 2.34
C GLU A 159 4.78 10.60 2.52
N GLU A 160 5.65 11.09 1.62
CA GLU A 160 7.08 10.84 1.73
C GLU A 160 7.38 10.98 3.21
N ILE A 161 8.03 9.96 3.78
CA ILE A 161 8.61 10.04 5.10
C ILE A 161 9.71 11.09 4.94
N THR A 162 9.32 12.36 4.84
CA THR A 162 10.22 13.48 4.72
C THR A 162 11.03 13.36 5.97
N SER A 163 12.31 13.13 5.71
CA SER A 163 13.40 12.93 6.64
C SER A 163 13.28 13.84 7.87
N SER A 164 12.39 13.47 8.78
CA SER A 164 12.28 14.06 10.10
C SER A 164 13.41 13.50 10.96
N THR A 165 14.05 12.42 10.52
CA THR A 165 15.37 12.00 10.97
C THR A 165 16.44 13.07 10.70
N ASP A 166 16.45 13.80 9.57
CA ASP A 166 17.45 14.87 9.39
C ASP A 166 17.20 16.04 10.36
N SER A 167 15.95 16.48 10.51
CA SER A 167 15.64 17.61 11.41
C SER A 167 15.80 17.25 12.90
N SER A 168 15.49 16.02 13.29
CA SER A 168 15.56 15.60 14.70
C SER A 168 16.96 15.17 15.11
N LEU A 169 17.77 14.60 14.22
CA LEU A 169 19.18 14.29 14.50
C LEU A 169 20.07 15.54 14.39
N SER A 170 19.81 16.46 13.46
CA SER A 170 20.58 17.71 13.34
C SER A 170 20.33 18.68 14.50
N ALA A 171 19.23 18.53 15.24
CA ALA A 171 18.96 19.30 16.45
C ALA A 171 19.70 18.77 17.69
N VAL A 172 20.16 17.52 17.66
CA VAL A 172 20.75 16.80 18.81
C VAL A 172 22.26 16.57 18.63
N LEU A 173 22.76 16.55 17.39
CA LEU A 173 24.19 16.48 17.12
C LEU A 173 24.82 17.87 17.33
N PRO A 174 25.86 18.00 18.18
CA PRO A 174 26.60 19.25 18.24
C PRO A 174 27.25 19.52 16.87
N ASP A 175 27.16 20.75 16.39
CA ASP A 175 27.88 21.21 15.19
C ASP A 175 29.35 20.80 15.31
N THR A 176 29.81 19.91 14.43
CA THR A 176 31.23 19.52 14.32
C THR A 176 32.01 20.54 13.51
#